data_AF-A0A953H3J9-F1
#
_entry.id   AF-A0A953H3J9-F1
#
_cell.length_a   1.000
_cell.length_b   1.000
_cell.length_c   1.000
_cell.angle_alpha   90.00
_cell.angle_beta   90.00
_cell.angle_gamma   90.00
#
_symmetry.space_group_name_H-M   'P 1'
#
loop_
_entity.id
_entity.type
_entity.pdbx_description
1 polymer ?
#
loop_
_entity_poly.entity_id
_entity_poly.type
_entity_poly.pdbx_seq_one_letter_code
_entity_poly.pdbx_strand_id
1 'polypeptide(L)'
;MSQSDVQFYLTNGKVARFTVETGWIMENVHPNKLFSQPQIVVATPSSLAAFPSHHVALVDIATERQLGWAFPPEVSDIRLVSVEYFLEQTQNIRTDRPEPPKAGESAKGHVVAELAGVEPLHLEYSTIVRGKLDQRMVVNQLLSQPALLARREDDKGMTLLNIANLARLTFYPGPPERPTTAWPAQSV
;
A
#
# COMPACT_ATOMS: atom_id res chain seq x y z
N MET A 1 -4.67 -28.59 -3.89
CA MET A 1 -5.16 -27.26 -3.48
C MET A 1 -4.00 -26.30 -3.57
N SER A 2 -4.18 -25.08 -4.11
CA SER A 2 -3.09 -24.11 -4.17
C SER A 2 -2.87 -23.49 -2.79
N GLN A 3 -1.62 -23.28 -2.43
CA GLN A 3 -1.22 -22.65 -1.18
C GLN A 3 -0.61 -21.28 -1.44
N SER A 4 -0.71 -20.41 -0.45
CA SER A 4 -0.15 -19.06 -0.45
C SER A 4 0.66 -18.86 0.81
N ASP A 5 1.83 -18.24 0.67
CA ASP A 5 2.64 -17.88 1.83
C ASP A 5 2.20 -16.51 2.33
N VAL A 6 1.81 -16.45 3.60
CA VAL A 6 1.29 -15.26 4.26
C VAL A 6 2.25 -14.84 5.36
N GLN A 7 2.69 -13.59 5.29
CA GLN A 7 3.58 -12.99 6.28
C GLN A 7 2.89 -11.82 6.97
N PHE A 8 2.89 -11.85 8.30
CA PHE A 8 2.41 -10.76 9.16
C PHE A 8 3.61 -10.02 9.70
N TYR A 9 3.79 -8.78 9.27
CA TYR A 9 4.82 -7.89 9.77
C TYR A 9 4.24 -7.11 10.93
N LEU A 10 4.87 -7.23 12.10
CA LEU A 10 4.40 -6.64 13.32
C LEU A 10 5.10 -5.31 13.60
N THR A 11 4.43 -4.43 14.34
CA THR A 11 4.96 -3.09 14.67
C THR A 11 6.22 -3.11 15.54
N ASN A 12 6.57 -4.27 16.09
CA ASN A 12 7.81 -4.50 16.84
C ASN A 12 8.96 -5.06 15.99
N GLY A 13 8.82 -5.08 14.65
CA GLY A 13 9.82 -5.58 13.72
C GLY A 13 9.86 -7.10 13.53
N LYS A 14 8.99 -7.86 14.23
CA LYS A 14 8.91 -9.31 14.03
C LYS A 14 8.03 -9.66 12.83
N VAL A 15 8.35 -10.79 12.21
CA VAL A 15 7.56 -11.35 11.11
C VAL A 15 7.08 -12.75 11.48
N ALA A 16 5.77 -12.96 11.43
CA ALA A 16 5.16 -14.29 11.55
C ALA A 16 4.80 -14.82 10.16
N ARG A 17 5.07 -16.10 9.90
CA ARG A 17 4.90 -16.70 8.57
C ARG A 17 3.99 -17.92 8.66
N PHE A 18 3.06 -18.03 7.72
CA PHE A 18 2.10 -19.12 7.63
C PHE A 18 1.89 -19.50 6.17
N THR A 19 1.51 -20.75 5.94
CA THR A 19 1.01 -21.19 4.64
C THR A 19 -0.50 -21.38 4.77
N VAL A 20 -1.26 -20.71 3.91
CA VAL A 20 -2.73 -20.71 3.94
C VAL A 20 -3.26 -21.17 2.59
N GLU A 21 -4.38 -21.88 2.58
CA GLU A 21 -5.03 -22.25 1.32
C GLU A 21 -5.48 -20.99 0.56
N THR A 22 -5.08 -20.87 -0.71
CA THR A 22 -5.39 -19.66 -1.49
C THR A 22 -6.89 -19.44 -1.66
N GLY A 23 -7.66 -20.52 -1.82
CA GLY A 23 -9.13 -20.45 -1.92
C GLY A 23 -9.76 -19.83 -0.69
N TRP A 24 -9.28 -20.20 0.50
CA TRP A 24 -9.74 -19.62 1.76
C TRP A 24 -9.47 -18.11 1.82
N ILE A 25 -8.28 -17.66 1.38
CA ILE A 25 -7.94 -16.23 1.34
C ILE A 25 -8.92 -15.48 0.42
N MET A 26 -9.15 -16.00 -0.79
CA MET A 26 -10.03 -15.36 -1.77
C MET A 26 -11.48 -15.23 -1.27
N GLU A 27 -11.96 -16.21 -0.52
CA GLU A 27 -13.33 -16.24 -0.01
C GLU A 27 -13.52 -15.44 1.29
N ASN A 28 -12.51 -15.39 2.16
CA ASN A 28 -12.67 -14.90 3.54
C ASN A 28 -11.89 -13.62 3.86
N VAL A 29 -10.89 -13.27 3.05
CA VAL A 29 -10.10 -12.05 3.27
C VAL A 29 -10.61 -10.94 2.36
N HIS A 30 -11.12 -9.89 2.98
CA HIS A 30 -11.49 -8.66 2.31
C HIS A 30 -10.48 -7.54 2.68
N PRO A 31 -9.73 -6.97 1.72
CA PRO A 31 -8.69 -5.97 1.98
C PRO A 31 -9.13 -4.85 2.93
N ASN A 32 -10.25 -4.21 2.61
CA ASN A 32 -10.77 -3.07 3.37
C ASN A 32 -11.41 -3.44 4.73
N LYS A 33 -11.38 -4.72 5.13
CA LYS A 33 -11.93 -5.18 6.41
C LYS A 33 -10.91 -5.92 7.27
N LEU A 34 -9.75 -6.28 6.72
CA LEU A 34 -8.77 -7.09 7.43
C LEU A 34 -8.30 -6.40 8.71
N PHE A 35 -7.90 -5.13 8.63
CA PHE A 35 -7.40 -4.36 9.78
C PHE A 35 -8.50 -3.68 10.60
N SER A 36 -9.74 -3.64 10.10
CA SER A 36 -10.90 -3.12 10.84
C SER A 36 -11.40 -4.08 11.92
N GLN A 37 -10.97 -5.34 11.87
CA GLN A 37 -11.26 -6.33 12.90
C GLN A 37 -10.38 -6.09 14.14
N PRO A 38 -10.83 -6.45 15.36
CA PRO A 38 -9.99 -6.30 16.56
C PRO A 38 -8.70 -7.12 16.51
N GLN A 39 -8.78 -8.30 15.87
CA GLN A 39 -7.68 -9.24 15.75
C GLN A 39 -7.79 -10.05 14.46
N ILE A 40 -6.65 -10.52 13.98
CA ILE A 40 -6.53 -11.49 12.89
C ILE A 40 -6.09 -12.81 13.50
N VAL A 41 -6.82 -13.88 13.22
CA VAL A 41 -6.57 -15.20 13.80
C VAL A 41 -6.15 -16.16 12.69
N VAL A 42 -5.06 -16.87 12.91
CA VAL A 42 -4.54 -17.90 12.01
C VAL A 42 -4.47 -19.21 12.78
N ALA A 43 -5.14 -20.23 12.27
CA ALA A 43 -5.14 -21.57 12.84
C ALA A 43 -4.35 -22.53 11.94
N THR A 44 -3.48 -23.34 12.55
CA THR A 44 -2.86 -24.50 11.92
C THR A 44 -3.44 -25.77 12.56
N PRO A 45 -3.18 -26.98 12.03
CA PRO A 45 -3.64 -28.21 12.67
C PRO A 45 -3.17 -28.40 14.12
N SER A 46 -2.09 -27.73 14.52
CA SER A 46 -1.46 -27.90 15.84
C SER A 46 -1.39 -26.63 16.69
N SER A 47 -1.80 -25.46 16.17
CA SER A 47 -1.65 -24.19 16.88
C SER A 47 -2.67 -23.14 16.46
N LEU A 48 -2.87 -22.16 17.33
CA LEU A 48 -3.67 -20.97 17.07
C LEU A 48 -2.82 -19.74 17.37
N ALA A 49 -2.70 -18.83 16.41
CA ALA A 49 -2.07 -17.54 16.57
C ALA A 49 -3.12 -16.44 16.42
N ALA A 50 -3.14 -15.48 17.34
CA ALA A 50 -4.00 -14.31 17.27
C ALA A 50 -3.12 -13.05 17.30
N PHE A 51 -3.36 -12.16 16.34
CA PHE A 51 -2.65 -10.91 16.18
C PHE A 51 -3.62 -9.76 16.40
N PRO A 52 -3.47 -8.93 17.44
CA PRO A 52 -4.21 -7.68 17.52
C PRO A 52 -3.93 -6.85 16.28
N SER A 53 -4.97 -6.39 15.56
CA SER A 53 -4.78 -5.78 14.24
C SER A 53 -3.93 -4.52 14.30
N HIS A 54 -4.01 -3.76 15.40
CA HIS A 54 -3.18 -2.57 15.62
C HIS A 54 -1.68 -2.89 15.79
N HIS A 55 -1.31 -4.14 16.10
CA HIS A 55 0.09 -4.60 16.12
C HIS A 55 0.57 -5.18 14.78
N VAL A 56 -0.31 -5.27 13.77
CA VAL A 56 0.06 -5.73 12.42
C VAL A 56 0.26 -4.50 11.52
N ALA A 57 1.50 -4.26 11.11
CA ALA A 57 1.88 -3.15 10.24
C ALA A 57 1.51 -3.43 8.77
N LEU A 58 1.75 -4.65 8.30
CA LEU A 58 1.27 -5.10 6.99
C LEU A 58 1.10 -6.61 6.95
N VAL A 59 0.32 -7.07 5.98
CA VAL A 59 0.19 -8.48 5.61
C VAL A 59 0.62 -8.65 4.18
N ASP A 60 1.57 -9.54 3.95
CA ASP A 60 2.11 -9.85 2.63
C ASP A 60 1.71 -11.27 2.23
N ILE A 61 1.13 -11.42 1.05
CA ILE A 61 0.54 -12.66 0.56
C ILE A 61 1.20 -13.00 -0.77
N ALA A 62 2.08 -14.00 -0.78
CA ALA A 62 2.69 -14.53 -1.99
C ALA A 62 1.84 -15.67 -2.56
N THR A 63 1.45 -15.54 -3.83
CA THR A 63 0.58 -16.49 -4.51
C THR A 63 0.69 -16.37 -6.02
N GLU A 64 0.67 -17.50 -6.73
CA GLU A 64 0.63 -17.52 -8.20
C GLU A 64 -0.79 -17.21 -8.75
N ARG A 65 -1.81 -17.19 -7.88
CA ARG A 65 -3.19 -16.87 -8.28
C ARG A 65 -3.49 -15.38 -8.08
N GLN A 66 -4.15 -14.79 -9.07
CA GLN A 66 -4.71 -13.46 -8.94
C GLN A 66 -5.87 -13.48 -7.92
N LEU A 67 -5.75 -12.66 -6.86
CA LEU A 67 -6.75 -12.59 -5.79
C LEU A 67 -8.02 -11.82 -6.18
N GLY A 68 -8.02 -11.13 -7.33
CA GLY A 68 -9.21 -10.43 -7.86
C GLY A 68 -9.65 -9.20 -7.06
N TRP A 69 -8.87 -8.78 -6.06
CA TRP A 69 -9.17 -7.59 -5.27
C TRP A 69 -9.05 -6.32 -6.09
N ALA A 70 -10.06 -5.46 -6.01
CA ALA A 70 -10.12 -4.21 -6.74
C ALA A 70 -9.42 -3.08 -5.96
N PHE A 71 -8.75 -2.20 -6.69
CA PHE A 71 -8.27 -0.93 -6.16
C PHE A 71 -9.44 0.05 -5.94
N PRO A 72 -9.27 1.07 -5.09
CA PRO A 72 -10.24 2.14 -4.96
C PRO A 72 -10.56 2.80 -6.31
N PRO A 73 -11.74 3.44 -6.44
CA PRO A 73 -12.03 4.29 -7.59
C PRO A 73 -10.88 5.28 -7.86
N GLU A 74 -10.69 5.62 -9.14
CA GLU A 74 -9.60 6.48 -9.65
C GLU A 74 -8.18 5.91 -9.56
N VAL A 75 -7.91 4.89 -8.73
CA VAL A 75 -6.63 4.17 -8.70
C VAL A 75 -6.72 2.97 -9.64
N SER A 76 -5.90 2.97 -10.69
CA SER A 76 -5.84 1.83 -11.62
C SER A 76 -4.87 0.75 -11.13
N ASP A 77 -3.83 1.14 -10.40
CA ASP A 77 -2.83 0.21 -9.88
C ASP A 77 -1.97 0.80 -8.76
N ILE A 78 -1.51 -0.05 -7.85
CA ILE A 78 -0.44 0.25 -6.89
C ILE A 78 0.47 -0.98 -6.82
N ARG A 79 1.77 -0.78 -6.93
CA ARG A 79 2.78 -1.84 -6.99
C ARG A 79 3.97 -1.52 -6.11
N LEU A 80 4.46 -2.52 -5.37
CA LEU A 80 5.77 -2.49 -4.72
C LEU A 80 6.87 -2.53 -5.77
N VAL A 81 7.87 -1.67 -5.62
CA VAL A 81 9.04 -1.59 -6.49
C VAL A 81 10.31 -1.64 -5.66
N SER A 82 11.41 -2.06 -6.28
CA SER A 82 12.72 -2.03 -5.65
C SER A 82 13.17 -0.59 -5.38
N VAL A 83 14.10 -0.44 -4.43
CA VAL A 83 14.72 0.86 -4.11
C VAL A 83 15.46 1.39 -5.33
N GLU A 84 16.15 0.53 -6.06
CA GLU A 84 16.90 0.87 -7.27
C GLU A 84 15.98 1.44 -8.34
N TYR A 85 14.88 0.75 -8.64
CA TYR A 85 13.89 1.22 -9.59
C TYR A 85 13.29 2.56 -9.15
N PHE A 86 12.91 2.66 -7.87
CA PHE A 86 12.37 3.89 -7.32
C PHE A 86 13.33 5.06 -7.49
N LEU A 87 14.61 4.87 -7.17
CA LEU A 87 15.63 5.90 -7.30
C LEU A 87 15.83 6.28 -8.77
N GLU A 88 15.89 5.33 -9.70
CA GLU A 88 15.97 5.62 -11.14
C GLU A 88 14.81 6.49 -11.64
N GLN A 89 13.58 6.22 -11.18
CA GLN A 89 12.41 7.00 -11.57
C GLN A 89 12.34 8.37 -10.89
N THR A 90 12.91 8.52 -9.69
CA THR A 90 12.75 9.73 -8.87
C THR A 90 13.96 10.67 -8.88
N GLN A 91 15.15 10.20 -9.26
CA GLN A 91 16.40 10.99 -9.28
C GLN A 91 16.32 12.26 -10.13
N ASN A 92 15.55 12.22 -11.22
CA ASN A 92 15.43 13.34 -12.16
C ASN A 92 14.12 14.13 -12.01
N ILE A 93 13.34 13.86 -10.95
CA ILE A 93 12.17 14.68 -10.66
C ILE A 93 12.68 16.08 -10.32
N ARG A 94 12.46 17.00 -11.26
CA ARG A 94 12.81 18.41 -11.11
C ARG A 94 12.24 18.94 -9.79
N THR A 95 12.96 19.86 -9.15
CA THR A 95 12.50 20.57 -7.94
C THR A 95 11.21 21.37 -8.15
N ASP A 96 10.80 21.55 -9.41
CA ASP A 96 9.56 22.22 -9.79
C ASP A 96 8.39 21.24 -9.77
N ARG A 97 7.23 21.75 -9.33
CA ARG A 97 6.00 20.97 -9.28
C ARG A 97 5.58 20.55 -10.69
N PRO A 98 5.09 19.31 -10.87
CA PRO A 98 4.62 18.85 -12.16
C PRO A 98 3.40 19.66 -12.59
N GLU A 99 3.23 19.86 -13.89
CA GLU A 99 1.97 20.38 -14.41
C GLU A 99 0.83 19.40 -14.08
N PRO A 100 -0.37 19.88 -13.73
CA PRO A 100 -1.48 19.00 -13.44
C PRO A 100 -1.89 18.24 -14.72
N PRO A 101 -2.04 16.91 -14.64
CA PRO A 101 -2.47 16.10 -15.77
C PRO A 101 -3.89 16.48 -16.21
N LYS A 102 -4.22 16.29 -17.50
CA LYS A 102 -5.55 16.63 -18.02
C LYS A 102 -6.57 15.56 -17.64
N ALA A 103 -7.84 15.94 -17.60
CA ALA A 103 -8.92 14.98 -17.40
C ALA A 103 -8.91 13.91 -18.51
N GLY A 104 -9.05 12.65 -18.12
CA GLY A 104 -8.93 11.47 -18.96
C GLY A 104 -7.53 10.87 -19.03
N GLU A 105 -6.48 11.60 -18.64
CA GLU A 105 -5.11 11.11 -18.70
C GLU A 105 -4.78 10.17 -17.53
N SER A 106 -3.94 9.17 -17.80
CA SER A 106 -3.33 8.35 -16.76
C SER A 106 -2.16 9.12 -16.17
N ALA A 107 -2.12 9.24 -14.85
CA ALA A 107 -0.98 9.79 -14.13
C ALA A 107 -0.30 8.67 -13.35
N LYS A 108 1.04 8.67 -13.40
CA LYS A 108 1.89 7.82 -12.58
C LYS A 108 2.59 8.66 -11.53
N GLY A 109 2.82 8.07 -10.37
CA GLY A 109 3.66 8.66 -9.34
C GLY A 109 4.29 7.58 -8.47
N HIS A 110 5.22 8.01 -7.64
CA HIS A 110 5.92 7.16 -6.70
C HIS A 110 5.67 7.62 -5.27
N VAL A 111 5.64 6.68 -4.34
CA VAL A 111 5.39 6.93 -2.93
C VAL A 111 6.37 6.15 -2.07
N VAL A 112 6.90 6.81 -1.05
CA VAL A 112 7.57 6.14 0.07
C VAL A 112 6.57 6.07 1.22
N ALA A 113 6.25 4.85 1.65
CA ALA A 113 5.38 4.57 2.77
C ALA A 113 6.19 3.96 3.92
N GLU A 114 6.19 4.63 5.07
CA GLU A 114 6.85 4.16 6.29
C GLU A 114 5.81 3.71 7.29
N LEU A 115 5.87 2.43 7.64
CA LEU A 115 5.01 1.82 8.64
C LEU A 115 5.83 1.57 9.92
N ALA A 116 5.17 1.62 11.08
CA ALA A 116 5.81 1.30 12.34
C ALA A 116 6.44 -0.11 12.31
N GLY A 117 7.73 -0.20 12.63
CA GLY A 117 8.45 -1.48 12.73
C GLY A 117 8.73 -2.17 11.39
N VAL A 118 8.51 -1.52 10.25
CA VAL A 118 8.79 -2.08 8.92
C VAL A 118 9.73 -1.15 8.18
N GLU A 119 10.64 -1.71 7.39
CA GLU A 119 11.48 -0.93 6.48
C GLU A 119 10.60 -0.11 5.50
N PRO A 120 11.08 1.06 5.05
CA PRO A 120 10.33 1.89 4.10
C PRO A 120 9.96 1.12 2.83
N LEU A 121 8.68 1.19 2.46
CA LEU A 121 8.15 0.59 1.24
C LEU A 121 8.14 1.62 0.12
N HIS A 122 8.60 1.20 -1.06
CA HIS A 122 8.60 2.01 -2.26
C HIS A 122 7.49 1.52 -3.18
N LEU A 123 6.62 2.43 -3.57
CA LEU A 123 5.41 2.14 -4.33
C LEU A 123 5.40 2.96 -5.63
N GLU A 124 5.01 2.34 -6.73
CA GLU A 124 4.48 3.03 -7.90
C GLU A 124 2.95 2.97 -7.83
N TYR A 125 2.29 4.07 -8.14
CA TYR A 125 0.84 4.08 -8.33
C TYR A 125 0.47 4.68 -9.68
N SER A 126 -0.62 4.17 -10.24
CA SER A 126 -1.25 4.68 -11.44
C SER A 126 -2.68 5.12 -11.11
N THR A 127 -3.08 6.29 -11.61
CA THR A 127 -4.41 6.85 -11.43
C THR A 127 -4.99 7.36 -12.74
N ILE A 128 -6.32 7.33 -12.88
CA ILE A 128 -7.03 7.95 -13.99
C ILE A 128 -7.60 9.28 -13.52
N VAL A 129 -7.13 10.37 -14.12
CA VAL A 129 -7.49 11.73 -13.73
C VAL A 129 -8.89 12.04 -14.26
N ARG A 130 -9.92 12.03 -13.42
CA ARG A 130 -11.31 12.29 -13.86
C ARG A 130 -11.69 13.78 -13.92
N GLY A 131 -10.84 14.68 -13.46
CA GLY A 131 -11.07 16.13 -13.43
C GLY A 131 -9.90 16.86 -12.76
N LYS A 132 -10.11 18.14 -12.37
CA LYS A 132 -9.24 18.82 -11.38
C LYS A 132 -9.45 18.16 -10.02
N LEU A 133 -9.06 16.89 -9.92
CA LEU A 133 -9.10 16.14 -8.70
C LEU A 133 -8.09 16.84 -7.79
N ASP A 134 -8.61 17.58 -6.81
CA ASP A 134 -7.80 18.17 -5.77
C ASP A 134 -7.03 16.99 -5.16
N GLN A 135 -5.73 16.86 -5.42
CA GLN A 135 -4.95 15.69 -5.00
C GLN A 135 -4.99 15.52 -3.47
N ARG A 136 -5.41 16.55 -2.73
CA ARG A 136 -5.86 16.43 -1.33
C ARG A 136 -6.89 15.33 -1.12
N MET A 137 -7.86 15.22 -2.02
CA MET A 137 -8.89 14.19 -2.00
C MET A 137 -8.28 12.80 -2.15
N VAL A 138 -7.27 12.63 -3.01
CA VAL A 138 -6.59 11.32 -3.17
C VAL A 138 -5.81 10.96 -1.92
N VAL A 139 -4.98 11.87 -1.39
CA VAL A 139 -4.22 11.60 -0.17
C VAL A 139 -5.16 11.31 1.00
N ASN A 140 -6.19 12.14 1.20
CA ASN A 140 -7.17 11.93 2.27
C ASN A 140 -7.94 10.62 2.08
N GLN A 141 -8.32 10.28 0.85
CA GLN A 141 -9.04 9.06 0.53
C GLN A 141 -8.16 7.82 0.80
N LEU A 142 -6.89 7.84 0.39
CA LEU A 142 -5.92 6.79 0.68
C LEU A 142 -5.72 6.62 2.19
N LEU A 143 -5.53 7.74 2.91
CA LEU A 143 -5.34 7.75 4.37
C LEU A 143 -6.61 7.44 5.17
N SER A 144 -7.80 7.53 4.57
CA SER A 144 -9.06 7.16 5.21
C SER A 144 -9.39 5.68 5.13
N GLN A 145 -8.67 4.91 4.29
CA GLN A 145 -8.89 3.47 4.20
C GLN A 145 -8.23 2.75 5.38
N PRO A 146 -8.81 1.66 5.89
CA PRO A 146 -8.16 0.83 6.90
C PRO A 146 -6.94 0.07 6.35
N ALA A 147 -6.93 -0.20 5.04
CA ALA A 147 -5.85 -0.89 4.36
C ALA A 147 -5.53 -0.21 3.03
N LEU A 148 -4.25 -0.17 2.67
CA LEU A 148 -3.81 0.11 1.30
C LEU A 148 -3.36 -1.19 0.64
N LEU A 149 -3.95 -1.49 -0.51
CA LEU A 149 -3.58 -2.64 -1.32
C LEU A 149 -2.46 -2.27 -2.29
N ALA A 150 -1.44 -3.13 -2.39
CA ALA A 150 -0.39 -3.04 -3.40
C ALA A 150 -0.09 -4.42 -3.99
N ARG A 151 0.19 -4.49 -5.29
CA ARG A 151 0.77 -5.68 -5.92
C ARG A 151 2.21 -5.85 -5.48
N ARG A 152 2.63 -7.10 -5.32
CA ARG A 152 4.03 -7.42 -5.07
C ARG A 152 4.89 -7.13 -6.30
N GLU A 153 6.19 -6.91 -6.08
CA GLU A 153 7.15 -6.62 -7.15
C GLU A 153 7.27 -7.76 -8.17
N ASP A 154 7.10 -9.01 -7.73
CA ASP A 154 7.13 -10.21 -8.58
C ASP A 154 5.81 -10.48 -9.31
N ASP A 155 4.80 -9.60 -9.15
CA ASP A 155 3.40 -9.79 -9.59
C ASP A 155 2.74 -11.08 -9.05
N LYS A 156 3.35 -11.73 -8.05
CA LYS A 156 2.90 -13.01 -7.47
C LYS A 156 2.26 -12.78 -6.11
N GLY A 157 1.17 -12.02 -6.12
CA GLY A 157 0.30 -11.81 -4.97
C GLY A 157 0.17 -10.35 -4.58
N MET A 158 -0.17 -10.10 -3.32
CA MET A 158 -0.62 -8.80 -2.83
C MET A 158 -0.05 -8.50 -1.45
N THR A 159 0.17 -7.23 -1.19
CA THR A 159 0.55 -6.69 0.11
C THR A 159 -0.53 -5.72 0.58
N LEU A 160 -0.98 -5.89 1.82
CA LEU A 160 -1.97 -5.08 2.50
C LEU A 160 -1.27 -4.27 3.60
N LEU A 161 -1.13 -2.97 3.41
CA LEU A 161 -0.53 -2.07 4.39
C LEU A 161 -1.62 -1.60 5.36
N ASN A 162 -1.37 -1.69 6.66
CA ASN A 162 -2.28 -1.17 7.67
C ASN A 162 -2.06 0.33 7.86
N ILE A 163 -3.00 1.14 7.38
CA ILE A 163 -2.88 2.60 7.43
C ILE A 163 -2.84 3.14 8.85
N ALA A 164 -3.41 2.43 9.83
CA ALA A 164 -3.32 2.81 11.23
C ALA A 164 -1.88 2.80 11.78
N ASN A 165 -0.97 2.11 11.09
CA ASN A 165 0.45 2.02 11.44
C ASN A 165 1.35 2.87 10.53
N LEU A 166 0.77 3.70 9.65
CA LEU A 166 1.52 4.59 8.77
C LEU A 166 2.10 5.77 9.56
N ALA A 167 3.43 5.85 9.59
CA ALA A 167 4.18 6.91 10.23
C ALA A 167 4.45 8.08 9.26
N ARG A 168 4.77 7.78 8.00
CA ARG A 168 5.06 8.80 6.98
C ARG A 168 4.65 8.33 5.59
N LEU A 169 4.16 9.27 4.78
CA LEU A 169 3.87 9.08 3.37
C LEU A 169 4.47 10.23 2.58
N THR A 170 5.32 9.92 1.60
CA THR A 170 5.99 10.94 0.77
C THR A 170 5.76 10.65 -0.70
N PHE A 171 5.25 11.64 -1.44
CA PHE A 171 4.91 11.53 -2.87
C PHE A 171 5.99 12.14 -3.75
N TYR A 172 6.28 11.48 -4.86
CA TYR A 172 7.27 11.87 -5.86
C TYR A 172 6.68 11.71 -7.28
N PRO A 173 6.55 12.79 -8.07
CA PRO A 173 6.69 14.18 -7.64
C PRO A 173 5.65 14.56 -6.58
N GLY A 174 5.94 15.64 -5.85
CA GLY A 174 4.92 16.28 -5.02
C GLY A 174 3.74 16.80 -5.87
N PRO A 175 2.61 17.15 -5.24
CA PRO A 175 1.42 17.58 -5.97
C PRO A 175 1.66 18.86 -6.81
N PRO A 176 1.00 19.02 -7.97
CA PRO A 176 1.06 20.24 -8.80
C PRO A 176 0.75 21.52 -8.00
N GLU A 177 -0.23 21.46 -7.10
CA GLU A 177 -0.65 22.57 -6.25
C GLU A 177 -0.34 22.29 -4.77
N ARG A 178 0.08 23.32 -4.01
CA ARG A 178 0.45 23.13 -2.60
C ARG A 178 -0.83 23.14 -1.78
N PRO A 179 -1.07 22.14 -0.91
CA PRO A 179 -2.15 22.25 0.05
C PRO A 179 -1.95 23.50 0.90
N THR A 180 -3.01 24.28 1.12
CA THR A 180 -3.00 25.53 1.90
C THR A 180 -2.67 25.27 3.37
N THR A 181 -2.87 24.03 3.83
CA THR A 181 -2.51 23.55 5.16
C THR A 181 -1.07 23.06 5.27
N ALA A 182 -0.36 22.89 4.15
CA ALA A 182 1.01 22.38 4.15
C ALA A 182 1.98 23.45 4.65
N TRP A 183 2.86 23.06 5.57
CA TRP A 183 3.92 23.94 6.06
C TRP A 183 4.99 24.11 4.97
N PRO A 184 5.45 25.35 4.69
CA PRO A 184 6.56 25.56 3.78
C PRO A 184 7.84 25.02 4.42
N ALA A 185 8.55 24.16 3.70
CA ALA A 185 9.82 23.58 4.13
C ALA A 185 10.80 23.54 2.94
N GLN A 186 12.08 23.47 3.26
CA GLN A 186 13.16 23.19 2.32
C GLN A 186 13.83 21.89 2.72
N SER A 187 14.19 21.06 1.74
CA SER A 187 15.03 19.89 1.98
C SER A 187 16.42 20.38 2.39
N VAL A 188 16.99 19.77 3.43
CA VAL A 188 18.35 20.04 3.92
C VAL A 188 19.32 19.02 3.33
#